data_AF-A0A1X7U8X6-F1
#
_entry.id   AF-A0A1X7U8X6-F1
#
_cell.length_a   1.000
_cell.length_b   1.000
_cell.length_c   1.000
_cell.angle_alpha   90.00
_cell.angle_beta   90.00
_cell.angle_gamma   90.00
#
_symmetry.space_group_name_H-M   'P 1'
#
loop_
_entity.id
_entity.type
_entity.pdbx_description
1 polymer ?
#
loop_
_entity_poly.entity_id
_entity_poly.type
_entity_poly.pdbx_seq_one_letter_code
_entity_poly.pdbx_strand_id
1 'polypeptide(L)'
;MISGPGWGHFTPEHYFNGPRLTGSVKKLVISLKWKDQGWGNRKGDIFLKLMRGEEAVAVKYHPLGVAPHKEEEARTELMNEPIVTEARAGDYYEFSRNPGGGGGHKLTVKNYRVVVHYI
;
A
#
# COMPACT_ATOMS: atom_id res chain seq x y z
N MET A 1 -1.82 -13.62 -3.78
CA MET A 1 -2.78 -13.24 -4.84
C MET A 1 -4.12 -13.01 -4.14
N ILE A 2 -4.81 -11.93 -4.48
CA ILE A 2 -6.19 -11.66 -4.02
C ILE A 2 -7.09 -11.42 -5.23
N SER A 3 -8.37 -11.74 -5.12
CA SER A 3 -9.35 -11.55 -6.18
C SER A 3 -10.37 -10.49 -5.77
N GLY A 4 -10.80 -9.67 -6.73
CA GLY A 4 -11.82 -8.66 -6.50
C GLY A 4 -13.21 -9.24 -6.30
N PRO A 5 -14.10 -8.51 -5.60
CA PRO A 5 -15.50 -8.90 -5.49
C PRO A 5 -16.19 -8.86 -6.86
N GLY A 6 -17.19 -9.72 -7.04
CA GLY A 6 -18.04 -9.73 -8.23
C GLY A 6 -18.88 -8.45 -8.40
N TRP A 7 -19.07 -7.69 -7.32
CA TRP A 7 -19.85 -6.44 -7.25
C TRP A 7 -19.06 -5.35 -6.53
N GLY A 8 -19.12 -4.10 -7.01
CA GLY A 8 -18.39 -2.95 -6.45
C GLY A 8 -17.07 -2.63 -7.18
N HIS A 9 -16.53 -1.42 -6.97
CA HIS A 9 -15.30 -0.94 -7.62
C HIS A 9 -14.07 -0.92 -6.70
N PHE A 10 -14.27 -0.80 -5.38
CA PHE A 10 -13.22 -0.41 -4.43
C PHE A 10 -13.41 -1.08 -3.06
N THR A 11 -12.63 -2.14 -2.80
CA THR A 11 -12.61 -2.84 -1.50
C THR A 11 -11.16 -3.11 -1.09
N PRO A 12 -10.43 -2.11 -0.56
CA PRO A 12 -9.10 -2.33 -0.02
C PRO A 12 -9.19 -3.30 1.16
N GLU A 13 -8.45 -4.39 1.07
CA GLU A 13 -8.34 -5.38 2.13
C GLU A 13 -7.04 -5.16 2.89
N HIS A 14 -7.09 -5.31 4.21
CA HIS A 14 -5.90 -5.35 5.05
C HIS A 14 -4.91 -6.39 4.53
N TYR A 15 -3.63 -6.04 4.48
CA TYR A 15 -2.58 -6.96 4.10
C TYR A 15 -1.67 -7.31 5.26
N PHE A 16 -1.01 -6.31 5.86
CA PHE A 16 -0.19 -6.49 7.05
C PHE A 16 0.04 -5.16 7.76
N ASN A 17 0.43 -5.24 9.03
CA ASN A 17 0.90 -4.11 9.82
C ASN A 17 2.43 -4.14 9.90
N GLY A 18 3.05 -2.98 9.81
CA GLY A 18 4.46 -2.79 10.14
C GLY A 18 4.70 -2.81 11.65
N PRO A 19 5.97 -2.87 12.07
CA PRO A 19 6.33 -2.71 13.48
C PRO A 19 5.99 -1.30 13.97
N ARG A 20 5.97 -1.16 15.30
CA ARG A 20 5.84 0.15 15.94
C ARG A 20 7.05 1.02 15.60
N LEU A 21 6.78 2.27 15.27
CA LEU A 21 7.81 3.26 15.02
C LEU A 21 8.52 3.62 16.33
N THR A 22 9.84 3.80 16.24
CA THR A 22 10.68 4.15 17.41
C THR A 22 10.91 5.66 17.56
N GLY A 23 10.48 6.46 16.58
CA GLY A 23 10.73 7.90 16.55
C GLY A 23 10.09 8.56 15.33
N SER A 24 10.47 9.82 15.08
CA SER A 24 10.03 10.57 13.92
C SER A 24 10.62 10.00 12.63
N VAL A 25 9.82 9.97 11.57
CA VAL A 25 10.22 9.40 10.28
C VAL A 25 10.67 10.52 9.34
N LYS A 26 11.85 10.35 8.75
CA LYS A 26 12.41 11.23 7.72
C LYS A 26 11.92 10.86 6.32
N LYS A 27 11.84 9.55 6.05
CA LYS A 27 11.48 9.00 4.73
C LYS A 27 10.95 7.58 4.85
N LEU A 28 10.00 7.25 3.99
CA LEU A 28 9.54 5.88 3.77
C LEU A 28 9.88 5.44 2.35
N VAL A 29 10.49 4.27 2.20
CA VAL A 29 10.75 3.66 0.90
C VAL A 29 9.92 2.39 0.78
N ILE A 30 9.07 2.31 -0.24
CA ILE A 30 8.25 1.13 -0.51
C ILE A 30 8.73 0.53 -1.84
N SER A 31 8.88 -0.79 -1.87
CA SER A 31 9.24 -1.53 -3.09
C SER A 31 8.55 -2.88 -3.12
N LEU A 32 8.12 -3.31 -4.30
CA LEU A 32 7.46 -4.61 -4.49
C LEU A 32 7.49 -5.05 -5.95
N LYS A 33 7.17 -6.33 -6.19
CA LYS A 33 6.81 -6.86 -7.50
C LYS A 33 5.32 -7.07 -7.55
N TRP A 34 4.66 -6.60 -8.60
CA TRP A 34 3.21 -6.73 -8.73
C TRP A 34 2.75 -6.92 -10.16
N LYS A 35 1.55 -7.48 -10.25
CA LYS A 35 0.85 -7.80 -11.49
C LYS A 35 -0.67 -7.77 -11.26
N ASP A 36 -1.38 -7.05 -12.11
CA ASP A 36 -2.84 -7.13 -12.27
C ASP A 36 -3.24 -8.33 -13.17
N GLN A 37 -4.53 -8.60 -13.32
CA GLN A 37 -5.11 -9.80 -13.96
C GLN A 37 -4.62 -10.12 -15.38
N GLY A 38 -4.00 -9.16 -16.06
CA GLY A 38 -3.31 -9.36 -17.35
C GLY A 38 -4.11 -8.94 -18.59
N TRP A 39 -5.37 -8.52 -18.43
CA TRP A 39 -6.27 -8.10 -19.50
C TRP A 39 -7.32 -7.10 -18.97
N GLY A 40 -7.98 -6.36 -19.86
CA GLY A 40 -9.05 -5.43 -19.48
C GLY A 40 -8.55 -4.17 -18.75
N ASN A 41 -9.35 -3.65 -17.83
CA ASN A 41 -8.97 -2.47 -17.05
C ASN A 41 -8.00 -2.82 -15.93
N ARG A 42 -7.04 -1.94 -15.65
CA ARG A 42 -6.13 -2.07 -14.50
C ARG A 42 -6.72 -1.35 -13.30
N LYS A 43 -6.78 -2.03 -12.16
CA LYS A 43 -7.33 -1.51 -10.90
C LYS A 43 -6.54 -1.96 -9.66
N GLY A 44 -5.58 -2.86 -9.83
CA GLY A 44 -4.73 -3.34 -8.75
C GLY A 44 -3.94 -2.19 -8.11
N ASP A 45 -4.06 -2.02 -6.81
CA ASP A 45 -3.39 -0.94 -6.07
C ASP A 45 -3.06 -1.34 -4.62
N ILE A 46 -2.17 -0.57 -3.99
CA ILE A 46 -1.84 -0.64 -2.57
C ILE A 46 -2.23 0.66 -1.86
N PHE A 47 -2.56 0.57 -0.58
CA PHE A 47 -2.86 1.73 0.26
C PHE A 47 -2.01 1.66 1.51
N LEU A 48 -1.64 2.84 2.01
CA LEU A 48 -0.85 2.98 3.21
C LEU A 48 -1.56 3.89 4.19
N LYS A 49 -1.74 3.42 5.43
CA LYS A 49 -2.25 4.24 6.54
C LYS A 49 -1.18 4.35 7.61
N LEU A 50 -1.05 5.53 8.20
CA LEU A 50 -0.32 5.75 9.44
C LEU A 50 -1.34 5.64 10.57
N MET A 51 -1.14 4.68 11.46
CA MET A 51 -2.06 4.32 12.51
C MET A 51 -1.50 4.72 13.88
N ARG A 52 -2.35 5.32 14.71
CA ARG A 52 -2.10 5.68 16.10
C ARG A 52 -3.15 5.01 16.98
N GLY A 53 -2.78 3.92 17.64
CA GLY A 53 -3.78 3.03 18.23
C GLY A 53 -4.65 2.44 17.14
N GLU A 54 -5.96 2.70 17.20
CA GLU A 54 -6.95 2.25 16.21
C GLU A 54 -7.31 3.33 15.16
N GLU A 55 -6.77 4.55 15.32
CA GLU A 55 -7.09 5.68 14.46
C GLU A 55 -6.08 5.81 13.31
N ALA A 56 -6.59 6.03 12.09
CA ALA A 56 -5.76 6.41 10.94
C ALA A 56 -5.51 7.92 10.95
N VAL A 57 -4.30 8.34 11.32
CA VAL A 57 -3.93 9.77 11.38
C VAL A 57 -3.51 10.33 10.03
N ALA A 58 -3.11 9.46 9.09
CA ALA A 58 -2.86 9.83 7.69
C ALA A 58 -3.09 8.64 6.77
N VAL A 59 -3.52 8.90 5.54
CA VAL A 59 -3.73 7.88 4.50
C VAL A 59 -3.08 8.33 3.19
N LYS A 60 -2.27 7.46 2.60
CA LYS A 60 -1.70 7.63 1.26
C LYS A 60 -2.36 6.62 0.32
N TYR A 61 -3.15 7.16 -0.60
CA TYR A 61 -3.72 6.43 -1.73
C TYR A 61 -2.74 6.38 -2.89
N HIS A 62 -2.72 5.28 -3.63
CA HIS A 62 -1.93 5.12 -4.86
C HIS A 62 -0.43 5.46 -4.72
N PRO A 63 0.29 5.05 -3.66
CA PRO A 63 1.70 5.42 -3.48
C PRO A 63 2.61 4.92 -4.62
N LEU A 64 2.20 3.86 -5.33
CA LEU A 64 2.91 3.28 -6.48
C LEU A 64 2.12 3.36 -7.80
N GLY A 65 0.95 4.01 -7.81
CA GLY A 65 0.04 4.02 -8.96
C GLY A 65 -0.76 2.73 -9.10
N VAL A 66 -1.03 2.28 -10.33
CA VAL A 66 -1.85 1.09 -10.61
C VAL A 66 -0.98 -0.05 -11.17
N ALA A 67 -1.18 -1.25 -10.67
CA ALA A 67 -0.45 -2.45 -11.05
C ALA A 67 -0.53 -2.70 -12.58
N PRO A 68 0.59 -3.05 -13.23
CA PRO A 68 0.61 -3.37 -14.66
C PRO A 68 0.06 -4.77 -14.95
N HIS A 69 -0.29 -5.04 -16.21
CA HIS A 69 -0.74 -6.38 -16.63
C HIS A 69 0.36 -7.44 -16.65
N LYS A 70 1.62 -7.01 -16.75
CA LYS A 70 2.80 -7.87 -16.62
C LYS A 70 3.38 -7.70 -15.22
N GLU A 71 4.14 -8.69 -14.78
CA GLU A 71 4.86 -8.55 -13.50
C GLU A 71 5.97 -7.51 -13.67
N GLU A 72 5.93 -6.48 -12.83
CA GLU A 72 6.92 -5.40 -12.84
C GLU A 72 7.34 -5.06 -11.41
N GLU A 73 8.56 -4.53 -11.28
CA GLU A 73 9.03 -3.92 -10.04
C GLU A 73 8.50 -2.50 -9.95
N ALA A 74 8.02 -2.13 -8.76
CA ALA A 74 7.64 -0.76 -8.46
C ALA A 74 8.32 -0.31 -7.16
N ARG A 75 8.74 0.96 -7.14
CA ARG A 75 9.39 1.60 -6.02
C ARG A 75 8.93 3.05 -5.92
N THR A 76 8.71 3.51 -4.69
CA THR A 76 8.41 4.92 -4.40
C THR A 76 9.12 5.33 -3.12
N GLU A 77 9.39 6.62 -3.02
CA GLU A 77 9.95 7.26 -1.83
C GLU A 77 9.01 8.38 -1.40
N LEU A 78 8.55 8.32 -0.15
CA LEU A 78 7.64 9.29 0.44
C LEU A 78 8.42 10.15 1.43
N MET A 79 8.33 11.46 1.27
CA MET A 79 8.97 12.48 2.10
C MET A 79 8.08 13.72 2.13
N ASN A 80 8.10 14.47 3.24
CA ASN A 80 7.39 15.75 3.38
C ASN A 80 5.86 15.66 3.12
N GLU A 81 5.27 14.49 3.36
CA GLU A 81 3.82 14.26 3.27
C GLU A 81 3.29 13.81 4.63
N PRO A 82 1.98 13.99 4.94
CA PRO A 82 1.41 13.63 6.25
C PRO A 82 1.70 12.19 6.70
N ILE A 83 1.77 11.25 5.76
CA ILE A 83 2.12 9.85 6.04
C ILE A 83 3.52 9.66 6.64
N VAL A 84 4.39 10.66 6.49
CA VAL A 84 5.76 10.74 7.03
C VAL A 84 5.86 11.80 8.13
N THR A 85 5.36 13.01 7.90
CA THR A 85 5.56 14.15 8.81
C THR A 85 4.77 14.03 10.12
N GLU A 86 3.64 13.33 10.12
CA GLU A 86 2.83 13.08 11.32
C GLU A 86 3.28 11.86 12.13
N ALA A 87 4.23 11.09 11.58
CA ALA A 87 4.68 9.83 12.17
C ALA A 87 5.54 10.09 13.41
N ARG A 88 5.19 9.45 14.52
CA ARG A 88 5.92 9.51 15.79
C ARG A 88 6.07 8.15 16.44
N ALA A 89 6.87 8.09 17.50
CA ALA A 89 7.08 6.87 18.28
C ALA A 89 5.73 6.28 18.74
N GLY A 90 5.59 4.95 18.61
CA GLY A 90 4.37 4.22 18.96
C GLY A 90 3.32 4.08 17.85
N ASP A 91 3.38 4.92 16.81
CA ASP A 91 2.55 4.75 15.61
C ASP A 91 3.01 3.50 14.83
N TYR A 92 2.22 3.04 13.85
CA TYR A 92 2.61 1.98 12.92
C TYR A 92 1.99 2.19 11.54
N TYR A 93 2.56 1.55 10.52
CA TYR A 93 2.00 1.58 9.18
C TYR A 93 1.10 0.37 8.92
N GLU A 94 -0.13 0.61 8.50
CA GLU A 94 -1.03 -0.43 7.97
C GLU A 94 -1.00 -0.40 6.44
N PHE A 95 -0.79 -1.57 5.84
CA PHE A 95 -0.77 -1.75 4.40
C PHE A 95 -2.03 -2.49 3.96
N SER A 96 -2.71 -1.95 2.95
CA SER A 96 -3.86 -2.60 2.33
C SER A 96 -3.60 -2.84 0.85
N ARG A 97 -4.30 -3.80 0.25
CA ARG A 97 -4.26 -4.10 -1.18
C ARG A 97 -5.68 -4.09 -1.73
N ASN A 98 -5.84 -3.60 -2.95
CA ASN A 98 -7.11 -3.66 -3.67
C ASN A 98 -6.86 -4.28 -5.04
N PRO A 99 -7.44 -5.43 -5.38
CA PRO A 99 -7.38 -5.95 -6.74
C PRO A 99 -8.26 -5.15 -7.72
N GLY A 100 -9.13 -4.28 -7.21
CA GLY A 100 -10.24 -3.68 -7.94
C GLY A 100 -11.42 -4.63 -7.99
N GLY A 101 -12.61 -4.08 -8.23
CA GLY A 101 -13.83 -4.89 -8.37
C GLY A 101 -14.33 -5.02 -9.81
N GLY A 102 -15.34 -5.86 -9.98
CA GLY A 102 -15.75 -6.41 -11.28
C GLY A 102 -15.13 -7.80 -11.46
N GLY A 103 -15.91 -8.75 -11.96
CA GLY A 103 -15.50 -10.15 -12.06
C GLY A 103 -14.15 -10.34 -12.78
N GLY A 104 -13.29 -11.19 -12.21
CA GLY A 104 -12.02 -11.59 -12.82
C GLY A 104 -10.79 -10.73 -12.45
N HIS A 105 -10.96 -9.64 -11.69
CA HIS A 105 -9.85 -8.84 -11.19
C HIS A 105 -9.00 -9.62 -10.17
N LYS A 106 -7.67 -9.57 -10.35
CA LYS A 106 -6.69 -10.28 -9.52
C LYS A 106 -5.46 -9.43 -9.35
N LEU A 107 -4.98 -9.31 -8.12
CA LEU A 107 -3.72 -8.65 -7.82
C LEU A 107 -2.74 -9.65 -7.20
N THR A 108 -1.57 -9.76 -7.81
CA THR A 108 -0.43 -10.48 -7.26
C THR A 108 0.58 -9.46 -6.78
N VAL A 109 1.02 -9.62 -5.52
CA VAL A 109 2.09 -8.82 -4.92
C VAL A 109 3.11 -9.77 -4.33
N LYS A 110 4.39 -9.55 -4.63
CA LYS A 110 5.55 -10.32 -4.19
C LYS A 110 6.63 -9.37 -3.70
N ASN A 111 7.51 -9.85 -2.84
CA ASN A 111 8.68 -9.12 -2.35
C ASN A 111 8.34 -7.72 -1.81
N TYR A 112 7.19 -7.59 -1.12
CA TYR A 112 6.78 -6.33 -0.53
C TYR A 112 7.77 -5.96 0.58
N ARG A 113 8.48 -4.86 0.40
CA ARG A 113 9.44 -4.33 1.35
C ARG A 113 9.15 -2.86 1.64
N VAL A 114 9.26 -2.53 2.91
CA VAL A 114 9.17 -1.16 3.41
C VAL A 114 10.41 -0.88 4.24
N VAL A 115 11.05 0.26 3.98
CA VAL A 115 12.17 0.74 4.77
C VAL A 115 11.80 2.10 5.34
N VAL A 116 11.81 2.18 6.66
CA VAL A 116 11.59 3.42 7.41
C VAL A 116 12.95 4.02 7.72
N HIS A 117 13.17 5.27 7.35
CA HIS A 117 14.34 6.04 7.76
C HIS A 117 13.90 7.04 8.83
N TYR A 118 14.46 6.91 10.04
CA TYR A 118 14.22 7.84 11.13
C TYR A 118 15.06 9.11 10.97
N ILE A 119 14.67 10.14 11.72
CA ILE A 119 15.50 11.33 11.95
C ILE A 119 16.65 10.98 12.89
#